data_AF-A0A9P7U2C0-F1
#
_entry.id   AF-A0A9P7U2C0-F1
#
_cell.length_a   1.000
_cell.length_b   1.000
_cell.length_c   1.000
_cell.angle_alpha   90.00
_cell.angle_beta   90.00
_cell.angle_gamma   90.00
#
_symmetry.space_group_name_H-M   'P 1'
#
loop_
_entity.id
_entity.type
_entity.pdbx_description
1 polymer ?
#
loop_
_entity_poly.entity_id
_entity_poly.type
_entity_poly.pdbx_seq_one_letter_code
_entity_poly.pdbx_strand_id
1 'polypeptide(L)'
;MGAGLLPAINLHGSGTLSRYQTGALWCHSSLTLGSPSFHCRPIIFFHEGRLIINFGRAALLGSVSHPRPANLPQLTSLQLEALDAIEAIAEATQLEIETRAGDIHLINNLAILHRREGFVDGSSSMEKRHLVRMRLRDTEKG
;
A
#
# COMPACT_ATOMS: atom_id res chain seq x y z
N MET A 1 -4.62 7.81 -35.16
CA MET A 1 -3.79 7.29 -34.05
C MET A 1 -4.64 7.32 -32.79
N GLY A 2 -5.35 6.22 -32.52
CA GLY A 2 -6.34 6.15 -31.44
C GLY A 2 -5.68 5.73 -30.14
N ALA A 3 -5.94 6.50 -29.07
CA ALA A 3 -5.63 6.10 -27.71
C ALA A 3 -6.53 4.90 -27.34
N GLY A 4 -5.95 3.70 -27.35
CA GLY A 4 -6.60 2.50 -26.85
C GLY A 4 -6.70 2.57 -25.33
N LEU A 5 -7.88 2.91 -24.82
CA LEU A 5 -8.24 2.67 -23.42
C LEU A 5 -8.16 1.16 -23.16
N LEU A 6 -7.19 0.75 -22.32
CA LEU A 6 -7.06 -0.62 -21.84
C LEU A 6 -8.32 -1.01 -21.06
N PRO A 7 -8.80 -2.27 -21.16
CA PRO A 7 -9.97 -2.69 -20.44
C PRO A 7 -9.65 -2.74 -18.94
N ALA A 8 -10.29 -1.86 -18.17
CA ALA A 8 -10.42 -2.05 -16.74
C ALA A 8 -11.08 -3.43 -16.51
N ILE A 9 -10.50 -4.24 -15.62
CA ILE A 9 -11.10 -5.50 -15.20
C ILE A 9 -12.41 -5.14 -14.50
N ASN A 10 -13.52 -5.27 -15.22
CA ASN A 10 -14.88 -5.00 -14.75
C ASN A 10 -15.31 -6.15 -13.83
N LEU A 11 -14.85 -6.12 -12.57
CA LEU A 11 -15.41 -6.98 -11.55
C LEU A 11 -16.81 -6.46 -11.20
N HIS A 12 -17.84 -7.17 -11.65
CA HIS A 12 -19.23 -6.96 -11.25
C HIS A 12 -19.36 -7.30 -9.74
N GLY A 13 -19.01 -6.32 -8.91
CA GLY A 13 -19.23 -6.32 -7.46
C GLY A 13 -20.08 -5.12 -7.10
N SER A 14 -21.32 -5.40 -6.69
CA SER A 14 -22.30 -4.45 -6.17
C SER A 14 -21.69 -3.42 -5.21
N GLY A 15 -21.71 -2.14 -5.59
CA GLY A 15 -21.95 -1.04 -4.64
C GLY A 15 -20.84 -0.04 -4.28
N THR A 16 -19.59 -0.17 -4.73
CA THR A 16 -18.50 0.75 -4.25
C THR A 16 -17.71 1.49 -5.33
N LEU A 17 -17.99 1.25 -6.62
CA LEU A 17 -17.18 1.79 -7.72
C LEU A 17 -17.42 3.28 -8.02
N SER A 18 -18.47 3.90 -7.47
CA SER A 18 -18.82 5.31 -7.75
C SER A 18 -17.89 6.34 -7.11
N ARG A 19 -17.16 5.98 -6.03
CA ARG A 19 -16.39 6.96 -5.23
C ARG A 19 -14.97 7.25 -5.76
N TYR A 20 -14.45 6.40 -6.64
CA TYR A 20 -13.07 6.49 -7.12
C TYR A 20 -13.08 6.88 -8.60
N GLN A 21 -12.86 8.16 -8.88
CA GLN A 21 -13.03 8.72 -10.23
C GLN A 21 -11.96 8.25 -11.22
N THR A 22 -10.79 7.78 -10.75
CA THR A 22 -9.68 7.35 -11.61
C THR A 22 -8.80 6.31 -10.89
N GLY A 23 -8.70 5.08 -11.40
CA GLY A 23 -7.69 4.13 -10.91
C GLY A 23 -7.94 2.68 -11.33
N ALA A 24 -6.91 1.99 -11.80
CA ALA A 24 -6.97 0.56 -12.09
C ALA A 24 -7.14 -0.22 -10.77
N LEU A 25 -7.93 -1.29 -10.77
CA LEU A 25 -8.12 -2.15 -9.59
C LEU A 25 -6.96 -3.15 -9.44
N TRP A 26 -6.49 -3.33 -8.21
CA TRP A 26 -5.42 -4.24 -7.85
C TRP A 26 -5.87 -5.15 -6.72
N CYS A 27 -5.76 -6.45 -6.91
CA CYS A 27 -6.23 -7.42 -5.93
C CYS A 27 -5.15 -7.69 -4.87
N HIS A 28 -5.50 -7.35 -3.63
CA HIS A 28 -4.68 -7.54 -2.44
C HIS A 28 -5.14 -8.80 -1.71
N SER A 29 -4.20 -9.55 -1.13
CA SER A 29 -4.56 -10.55 -0.12
C SER A 29 -5.13 -9.83 1.11
N SER A 30 -6.23 -10.35 1.66
CA SER A 30 -6.60 -9.95 3.02
C SER A 30 -5.54 -10.52 3.96
N LEU A 31 -4.86 -9.66 4.70
CA LEU A 31 -3.90 -10.06 5.74
C LEU A 31 -4.63 -10.55 7.02
N THR A 32 -5.96 -10.59 7.02
CA THR A 32 -6.75 -11.17 8.11
C THR A 32 -6.63 -12.69 8.06
N LEU A 33 -6.11 -13.31 9.13
CA LEU A 33 -6.10 -14.76 9.27
C LEU A 33 -7.51 -15.33 9.07
N GLY A 34 -7.65 -16.31 8.16
CA GLY A 34 -8.83 -17.18 8.08
C GLY A 34 -9.94 -16.79 7.10
N SER A 35 -9.82 -15.69 6.35
CA SER A 35 -10.77 -15.37 5.27
C SER A 35 -10.10 -15.47 3.90
N PRO A 36 -10.58 -16.32 2.96
CA PRO A 36 -10.06 -16.40 1.60
C PRO A 36 -10.45 -15.20 0.72
N SER A 37 -10.97 -14.13 1.34
CA SER A 37 -11.39 -12.93 0.63
C SER A 37 -10.18 -12.13 0.16
N PHE A 38 -10.26 -11.67 -1.09
CA PHE A 38 -9.37 -10.66 -1.62
C PHE A 38 -10.19 -9.42 -1.95
N HIS A 39 -9.55 -8.27 -1.82
CA HIS A 39 -10.18 -6.99 -2.14
C HIS A 39 -9.39 -6.36 -3.27
N CYS A 40 -10.11 -5.97 -4.33
CA CYS A 40 -9.51 -5.24 -5.43
C CYS A 40 -9.83 -3.76 -5.26
N ARG A 41 -8.80 -2.91 -5.23
CA ARG A 41 -8.92 -1.46 -5.08
C ARG A 41 -7.80 -0.75 -5.84
N PRO A 42 -7.96 0.53 -6.19
CA PRO A 42 -6.86 1.29 -6.75
C PRO A 42 -5.73 1.53 -5.74
N ILE A 43 -4.48 1.44 -6.20
CA ILE A 43 -3.29 1.72 -5.38
C ILE A 43 -2.90 3.20 -5.42
N ILE A 44 -3.30 3.91 -6.47
CA ILE A 44 -3.18 5.36 -6.64
C ILE A 44 -4.46 5.83 -7.32
N PHE A 45 -5.09 6.87 -6.77
CA PHE A 45 -6.32 7.44 -7.31
C PHE A 45 -6.51 8.88 -6.81
N PHE A 46 -7.40 9.63 -7.46
CA PHE A 46 -7.82 10.95 -6.99
C PHE A 46 -9.16 10.88 -6.27
N HIS A 47 -9.29 11.67 -5.20
CA HIS A 47 -10.54 11.93 -4.50
C HIS A 47 -10.61 13.42 -4.18
N GLU A 48 -11.66 14.10 -4.67
CA GLU A 48 -11.85 15.56 -4.50
C GLU A 48 -10.60 16.37 -4.92
N GLY A 49 -9.99 15.99 -6.05
CA GLY A 49 -8.79 16.65 -6.57
C GLY A 49 -7.50 16.36 -5.79
N ARG A 50 -7.54 15.51 -4.75
CA ARG A 50 -6.37 15.11 -3.97
C ARG A 50 -5.90 13.71 -4.37
N LEU A 51 -4.60 13.56 -4.57
CA LEU A 51 -3.97 12.26 -4.79
C LEU A 51 -4.04 11.43 -3.49
N ILE A 52 -4.51 10.20 -3.59
CA ILE A 52 -4.50 9.21 -2.51
C ILE A 52 -3.68 8.01 -2.96
N ILE A 53 -2.79 7.58 -2.07
CA ILE A 53 -1.91 6.43 -2.26
C ILE A 53 -2.30 5.35 -1.25
N ASN A 54 -2.56 4.16 -1.76
CA ASN A 54 -2.90 2.98 -0.99
C ASN A 54 -2.05 1.79 -1.44
N PHE A 55 -0.75 1.97 -1.29
CA PHE A 55 0.26 1.09 -1.84
C PHE A 55 0.99 0.33 -0.73
N GLY A 56 1.23 -0.96 -0.99
CA GLY A 56 2.12 -1.80 -0.20
C GLY A 56 2.55 -2.96 -1.06
N ARG A 57 3.81 -2.96 -1.51
CA ARG A 57 4.32 -3.95 -2.47
C ARG A 57 4.13 -5.39 -2.02
N ALA A 58 4.43 -5.68 -0.75
CA ALA A 58 4.24 -7.02 -0.19
C ALA A 58 2.77 -7.50 -0.18
N ALA A 59 1.80 -6.60 -0.09
CA ALA A 59 0.38 -6.98 -0.19
C ALA A 59 -0.04 -7.34 -1.63
N LEU A 60 0.73 -6.90 -2.63
CA LEU A 60 0.49 -7.12 -4.07
C LEU A 60 1.37 -8.23 -4.65
N LEU A 61 2.55 -8.50 -4.10
CA LEU A 61 3.48 -9.52 -4.60
C LEU A 61 3.69 -10.67 -3.61
N GLY A 62 3.26 -10.52 -2.37
CA GLY A 62 3.67 -11.38 -1.27
C GLY A 62 5.05 -11.03 -0.74
N SER A 63 5.43 -11.72 0.34
CA SER A 63 6.78 -11.70 0.91
C SER A 63 7.12 -13.08 1.46
N VAL A 64 8.37 -13.28 1.88
CA VAL A 64 8.80 -14.55 2.51
C VAL A 64 7.91 -14.90 3.71
N SER A 65 7.59 -13.92 4.56
CA SER A 65 6.74 -14.13 5.73
C SER A 65 5.25 -14.23 5.41
N HIS A 66 4.82 -13.69 4.25
CA HIS A 66 3.42 -13.68 3.82
C HIS A 66 3.34 -13.99 2.32
N PRO A 67 3.46 -15.27 1.92
CA PRO A 67 3.40 -15.67 0.53
C PRO A 67 2.09 -15.23 -0.13
N ARG A 68 2.14 -14.84 -1.41
CA ARG A 68 0.94 -14.43 -2.15
C ARG A 68 0.07 -15.66 -2.44
N PRO A 69 -1.23 -15.64 -2.08
CA PRO A 69 -2.14 -16.73 -2.41
C PRO A 69 -2.23 -16.99 -3.92
N ALA A 70 -2.15 -18.26 -4.33
CA ALA A 70 -2.16 -18.66 -5.74
C ALA A 70 -3.51 -18.41 -6.46
N ASN A 71 -4.59 -18.23 -5.71
CA ASN A 71 -5.92 -17.90 -6.24
C ASN A 71 -6.08 -16.42 -6.63
N LEU A 72 -5.09 -15.57 -6.35
CA LEU A 72 -5.11 -14.18 -6.78
C LEU A 72 -4.71 -14.06 -8.26
N PRO A 73 -5.33 -13.14 -9.01
CA PRO A 73 -4.87 -12.81 -10.35
C PRO A 73 -3.37 -12.44 -10.35
N GLN A 74 -2.64 -13.01 -11.32
CA GLN A 74 -1.26 -12.61 -11.55
C GLN A 74 -1.22 -11.14 -12.01
N LEU A 75 -0.18 -10.44 -11.58
CA LEU A 75 0.07 -9.09 -12.07
C LEU A 75 0.62 -9.18 -13.49
N THR A 76 0.12 -8.31 -14.37
CA THR A 76 0.67 -8.15 -15.72
C THR A 76 2.06 -7.51 -15.67
N SER A 77 2.84 -7.64 -16.74
CA SER A 77 4.16 -6.99 -16.85
C SER A 77 4.08 -5.47 -16.66
N LEU A 78 3.06 -4.83 -17.23
CA LEU A 78 2.83 -3.38 -17.08
C LEU A 78 2.50 -3.00 -15.63
N GLN A 79 1.75 -3.85 -14.93
CA GLN A 79 1.46 -3.64 -13.51
C GLN A 79 2.73 -3.75 -12.67
N LEU A 80 3.60 -4.72 -12.96
CA LEU A 80 4.90 -4.86 -12.29
C LEU A 80 5.79 -3.64 -12.53
N GLU A 81 5.91 -3.20 -13.78
CA GLU A 81 6.63 -1.98 -14.15
C GLU A 81 6.10 -0.74 -13.41
N ALA A 82 4.79 -0.61 -13.27
CA ALA A 82 4.19 0.46 -12.49
C ALA A 82 4.56 0.39 -10.99
N LEU A 83 4.65 -0.82 -10.41
CA LEU A 83 5.11 -0.97 -9.02
C LEU A 83 6.59 -0.56 -8.87
N ASP A 84 7.43 -0.92 -9.85
CA ASP A 84 8.84 -0.53 -9.89
C ASP A 84 9.01 0.98 -9.99
N ALA A 85 8.20 1.64 -10.83
CA ALA A 85 8.20 3.09 -10.95
C ALA A 85 7.82 3.78 -9.63
N ILE A 86 6.82 3.26 -8.90
CA ILE A 86 6.44 3.81 -7.59
C ILE A 86 7.61 3.73 -6.61
N GLU A 87 8.30 2.59 -6.56
CA GLU A 87 9.45 2.42 -5.65
C GLU A 87 10.63 3.31 -6.03
N ALA A 88 10.96 3.41 -7.32
CA ALA A 88 12.03 4.28 -7.79
C ALA A 88 11.75 5.75 -7.46
N ILE A 89 10.51 6.23 -7.63
CA ILE A 89 10.11 7.59 -7.27
C ILE A 89 10.16 7.77 -5.74
N ALA A 90 9.67 6.80 -4.99
CA ALA A 90 9.69 6.86 -3.52
C ALA A 90 11.13 6.94 -2.98
N GLU A 91 12.06 6.18 -3.57
CA GLU A 91 13.48 6.20 -3.22
C GLU A 91 14.15 7.53 -3.61
N ALA A 92 13.87 8.05 -4.80
CA ALA A 92 14.42 9.32 -5.27
C ALA A 92 13.91 10.53 -4.46
N THR A 93 12.77 10.40 -3.78
CA THR A 93 12.13 11.48 -3.01
C THR A 93 12.09 11.21 -1.51
N GLN A 94 12.77 10.16 -1.03
CA GLN A 94 12.70 9.77 0.38
C GLN A 94 13.34 10.81 1.29
N LEU A 95 12.78 10.90 2.50
CA LEU A 95 13.37 11.63 3.62
C LEU A 95 13.74 10.63 4.70
N GLU A 96 14.99 10.67 5.13
CA GLU A 96 15.47 9.89 6.26
C GLU A 96 15.25 10.67 7.55
N ILE A 97 14.51 10.06 8.48
CA ILE A 97 14.18 10.65 9.77
C ILE A 97 14.86 9.81 10.85
N GLU A 98 15.85 10.41 11.51
CA GLU A 98 16.42 9.85 12.73
C GLU A 98 15.33 9.81 13.82
N THR A 99 15.05 8.63 14.37
CA THR A 99 14.06 8.46 15.44
C THR A 99 14.78 8.23 16.76
N ARG A 100 14.60 9.14 17.73
CA ARG A 100 15.14 9.02 19.08
C ARG A 100 14.04 8.64 20.08
N ALA A 101 14.45 8.16 21.25
CA ALA A 101 13.51 7.83 22.31
C ALA A 101 12.77 9.10 22.75
N GLY A 102 11.43 9.04 22.74
CA GLY A 102 10.55 10.18 23.04
C GLY A 102 9.99 10.87 21.79
N ASP A 103 10.53 10.62 20.60
CA ASP A 103 10.01 11.20 19.36
C ASP A 103 8.64 10.63 18.98
N ILE A 104 7.79 11.49 18.41
CA ILE A 104 6.46 11.12 17.91
C ILE A 104 6.39 11.47 16.43
N HIS A 105 6.10 10.47 15.59
CA HIS A 105 5.92 10.65 14.16
C HIS A 105 4.43 10.62 13.80
N LEU A 106 3.92 11.74 13.29
CA LEU A 106 2.58 11.85 12.74
C LEU A 106 2.64 11.73 11.22
N ILE A 107 2.08 10.65 10.67
CA ILE A 107 2.17 10.33 9.25
C ILE A 107 0.76 10.32 8.65
N ASN A 108 0.55 11.13 7.61
CA ASN A 108 -0.65 11.02 6.79
C ASN A 108 -0.56 9.77 5.89
N ASN A 109 -1.20 8.69 6.33
CA ASN A 109 -1.17 7.39 5.66
C ASN A 109 -1.77 7.38 4.23
N LEU A 110 -2.51 8.43 3.84
CA LEU A 110 -3.10 8.55 2.50
C LEU A 110 -2.16 9.24 1.49
N ALA A 111 -1.12 9.92 1.96
CA ALA A 111 -0.24 10.74 1.13
C ALA A 111 1.24 10.36 1.23
N ILE A 112 1.65 9.78 2.37
CA ILE A 112 3.06 9.50 2.65
C ILE A 112 3.29 7.99 2.73
N LEU A 113 4.11 7.49 1.81
CA LEU A 113 4.71 6.16 1.94
C LEU A 113 5.77 6.20 3.03
N HIS A 114 5.78 5.17 3.88
CA HIS A 114 6.72 5.05 4.97
C HIS A 114 7.30 3.65 5.00
N ARG A 115 8.63 3.58 5.16
CA ARG A 115 9.37 2.33 5.33
C ARG A 115 10.38 2.48 6.47
N ARG A 116 11.00 1.37 6.82
CA ARG A 116 12.17 1.34 7.70
C ARG A 116 13.21 0.42 7.08
N GLU A 117 14.47 0.77 7.24
CA GLU A 117 15.57 -0.13 6.93
C GLU A 117 15.61 -1.38 7.82
N GLY A 118 16.34 -2.39 7.34
CA GLY A 118 16.73 -3.54 8.15
C GLY A 118 17.65 -3.09 9.29
N PHE A 119 17.50 -3.70 10.45
CA PHE A 119 18.29 -3.42 11.64
C PHE A 119 18.45 -4.71 12.44
N VAL A 120 19.47 -4.78 13.28
CA VAL A 120 19.73 -5.92 14.17
C VAL A 120 19.54 -5.44 15.61
N ASP A 121 18.77 -6.20 16.39
CA ASP A 121 18.60 -5.92 17.81
C ASP A 121 19.93 -6.12 18.57
N GLY A 122 20.18 -5.29 19.58
CA GLY A 122 21.31 -5.49 20.47
C GLY A 122 21.13 -6.68 21.42
N SER A 123 22.22 -7.01 22.11
CA SER A 123 22.30 -8.21 22.96
C SER A 123 21.42 -8.13 24.20
N SER A 124 21.22 -6.92 24.74
CA SER A 124 20.40 -6.68 25.93
C SER A 124 18.99 -6.20 25.58
N SER A 125 18.06 -6.29 26.54
CA SER A 125 16.69 -5.78 26.37
C SER A 125 16.62 -4.26 26.13
N MET A 126 17.57 -3.50 26.67
CA MET A 126 17.64 -2.03 26.55
C MET A 126 18.11 -1.56 25.17
N GLU A 127 18.71 -2.46 24.38
CA GLU A 127 19.19 -2.17 23.03
C GLU A 127 18.20 -2.60 21.94
N LYS A 128 17.01 -3.08 22.33
CA LYS A 128 15.94 -3.44 21.41
C LYS A 128 15.05 -2.23 21.13
N ARG A 129 14.74 -2.01 19.85
CA ARG A 129 13.84 -0.92 19.46
C ARG A 129 12.41 -1.23 19.92
N HIS A 130 11.85 -0.37 20.76
CA HIS A 130 10.44 -0.41 21.14
C HIS A 130 9.67 0.76 20.53
N LEU A 131 8.61 0.49 19.79
CA LEU A 131 7.72 1.50 19.21
C LEU A 131 6.27 1.17 19.53
N VAL A 132 5.50 2.21 19.84
CA VAL A 132 4.04 2.14 19.91
C VAL A 132 3.47 2.77 18.64
N ARG A 133 2.54 2.07 17.98
CA ARG A 133 1.85 2.56 16.79
C ARG A 133 0.35 2.60 17.03
N MET A 134 -0.24 3.74 16.69
CA MET A 134 -1.69 3.94 16.66
C MET A 134 -2.13 4.32 15.24
N ARG A 135 -3.27 3.80 14.80
CA ARG A 135 -3.94 4.23 13.57
C ARG A 135 -5.15 5.05 13.95
N LEU A 136 -5.22 6.26 13.41
CA LEU A 136 -6.34 7.16 13.60
C LEU A 136 -7.19 7.16 12.33
N ARG A 137 -8.51 7.22 12.51
CA ARG A 137 -9.50 7.25 11.44
C ARG A 137 -10.47 8.38 11.75
N ASP A 138 -10.79 9.18 10.74
CA ASP A 138 -11.80 10.22 10.86
C ASP A 138 -13.18 9.57 10.62
N THR A 139 -14.08 9.65 11.58
CA THR A 139 -15.41 9.03 11.44
C THR A 139 -16.27 9.69 10.37
N GLU A 140 -16.07 10.98 10.11
CA GLU A 140 -16.83 11.75 9.12
C GLU A 140 -16.21 11.62 7.73
N LYS A 141 -14.88 11.65 7.64
CA LYS A 141 -14.16 11.69 6.35
C LYS A 141 -13.66 10.34 5.84
N GLY A 142 -13.62 9.30 6.68
CA GLY A 142 -13.28 7.95 6.24
C GLY A 142 -12.22 7.24 7.05
#